data_AF-A0A7V9TLL6-F1
#
_entry.id   AF-A0A7V9TLL6-F1
#
_cell.length_a   1.000
_cell.length_b   1.000
_cell.length_c   1.000
_cell.angle_alpha   90.00
_cell.angle_beta   90.00
_cell.angle_gamma   90.00
#
_symmetry.space_group_name_H-M   'P 1'
#
loop_
_entity.id
_entity.type
_entity.pdbx_description
1 polymer ?
#
loop_
_entity_poly.entity_id
_entity_poly.type
_entity_poly.pdbx_seq_one_letter_code
_entity_poly.pdbx_strand_id
1 'polypeptide(L)'
;MQPQTPNAPTRRVIIDGVDRTADVTPAPSMMYEALLNQREVLRDQVDNLENQRQSLNSEIQQGRVQGASKVGVESRIMAVDKRIADIEKQISGVDAQIANAAAIPGAIVMHRENMPDQGPPEEAFVLGGLFMIIVFLPLSIAMARRIWKRSAVAVSSIPADLMARLARIEQAVDTSAVEIERIGEGQRFVTKLFSESKVPVLPPNNDRVS
;
A
#
# COMPACT_ATOMS: atom_id res chain seq x y z
N MET A 1 57.35 -25.79 2.48
CA MET A 1 56.70 -26.45 1.33
C MET A 1 55.25 -26.00 1.34
N GLN A 2 54.85 -25.14 0.42
CA GLN A 2 53.45 -24.66 0.32
C GLN A 2 52.59 -25.76 -0.31
N PRO A 3 51.39 -26.05 0.23
CA PRO A 3 50.48 -27.00 -0.39
C PRO A 3 49.93 -26.38 -1.68
N GLN A 4 50.26 -26.99 -2.81
CA GLN A 4 49.67 -26.66 -4.10
C GLN A 4 48.22 -27.15 -4.09
N THR A 5 47.26 -26.24 -4.25
CA THR A 5 45.87 -26.57 -4.52
C THR A 5 45.79 -27.33 -5.85
N PRO A 6 45.06 -28.45 -5.93
CA PRO A 6 44.81 -29.11 -7.20
C PRO A 6 44.01 -28.16 -8.10
N ASN A 7 44.65 -27.65 -9.15
CA ASN A 7 43.95 -26.97 -10.24
C ASN A 7 43.04 -28.02 -10.91
N ALA A 8 41.74 -27.95 -10.62
CA ALA A 8 40.75 -28.74 -11.33
C ALA A 8 40.81 -28.38 -12.81
N PRO A 9 40.85 -29.35 -13.74
CA PRO A 9 40.85 -29.06 -15.17
C PRO A 9 39.51 -28.42 -15.54
N THR A 10 39.53 -27.14 -15.92
CA THR A 10 38.38 -26.44 -16.48
C THR A 10 38.05 -27.07 -17.83
N ARG A 11 37.12 -28.03 -17.86
CA ARG A 11 36.65 -28.64 -19.11
C ARG A 11 35.87 -27.58 -19.88
N ARG A 12 36.43 -27.13 -21.01
CA ARG A 12 35.78 -26.13 -21.87
C ARG A 12 34.52 -26.72 -22.52
N VAL A 13 33.34 -26.16 -22.21
CA VAL A 13 32.06 -26.56 -22.83
C VAL A 13 31.63 -25.45 -23.79
N ILE A 14 31.73 -25.74 -25.09
CA ILE A 14 31.30 -24.86 -26.17
C ILE A 14 29.98 -25.41 -26.70
N ILE A 15 28.89 -24.64 -26.56
CA ILE A 15 27.58 -24.95 -27.14
C ILE A 15 27.24 -23.80 -28.09
N ASP A 16 26.93 -24.10 -29.35
CA ASP A 16 26.64 -23.11 -30.40
C ASP A 16 27.75 -22.07 -30.63
N GLY A 17 29.02 -22.45 -30.43
CA GLY A 17 30.16 -21.53 -30.59
C GLY A 17 30.35 -20.53 -29.45
N VAL A 18 29.50 -20.58 -28.41
CA VAL A 18 29.61 -19.76 -27.20
C VAL A 18 30.28 -20.57 -26.10
N ASP A 19 31.30 -19.98 -25.46
CA ASP A 19 31.95 -20.54 -24.28
C ASP A 19 31.00 -20.44 -23.08
N ARG A 20 30.29 -21.54 -22.77
CA ARG A 20 29.35 -21.64 -21.64
C ARG A 20 29.99 -22.27 -20.41
N THR A 21 31.32 -22.27 -20.31
CA THR A 21 32.04 -22.86 -19.15
C THR A 21 31.63 -22.30 -17.80
N ALA A 22 31.27 -21.02 -17.74
CA ALA A 22 30.75 -20.37 -16.53
C ALA A 22 29.32 -20.84 -16.15
N ASP A 23 28.56 -21.37 -17.11
CA ASP A 23 27.17 -21.81 -16.93
C ASP A 23 27.08 -23.27 -16.45
N VAL A 24 28.18 -24.03 -16.58
CA VAL A 24 28.23 -25.48 -16.29
C VAL A 24 28.98 -25.80 -14.99
N THR A 25 29.71 -24.84 -14.41
CA THR A 25 30.38 -25.03 -13.12
C THR A 25 29.43 -24.61 -12.00
N PRO A 26 29.00 -25.53 -11.09
CA PRO A 26 28.12 -25.16 -9.98
C PRO A 26 28.75 -24.02 -9.18
N ALA A 27 27.95 -23.00 -8.87
CA ALA A 27 28.42 -21.90 -8.03
C ALA A 27 28.94 -22.47 -6.69
N PRO A 28 30.01 -21.89 -6.10
CA PRO A 28 30.54 -22.34 -4.82
C PRO A 28 29.48 -22.43 -3.71
N SER A 29 28.47 -21.57 -3.74
CA SER A 29 27.33 -21.60 -2.82
C SER A 29 26.46 -22.84 -2.97
N MET A 30 26.17 -23.26 -4.20
CA MET A 30 25.40 -24.47 -4.48
C MET A 30 26.14 -25.72 -3.96
N MET A 31 27.46 -25.76 -4.10
CA MET A 31 28.27 -26.87 -3.58
C MET A 31 28.26 -26.90 -2.05
N TYR A 32 28.37 -25.73 -1.40
CA TYR A 32 28.29 -25.61 0.05
C TYR A 32 26.91 -26.03 0.58
N GLU A 33 25.82 -25.53 -0.02
CA GLU A 33 24.44 -25.90 0.32
C GLU A 33 24.20 -27.41 0.16
N ALA A 34 24.68 -28.01 -0.94
CA ALA A 34 24.56 -29.46 -1.15
C ALA A 34 25.24 -30.28 -0.05
N LEU A 35 26.40 -29.86 0.44
CA LEU A 35 27.10 -30.52 1.55
C LEU A 35 26.35 -30.37 2.88
N LEU A 36 25.75 -29.21 3.14
CA LEU A 36 24.89 -29.01 4.31
C LEU A 36 23.70 -29.97 4.31
N ASN A 37 23.01 -30.06 3.17
CA ASN A 37 21.87 -30.97 2.99
C ASN A 37 22.30 -32.44 3.14
N GLN A 38 23.46 -32.81 2.59
CA GLN A 38 24.00 -34.17 2.75
C GLN A 38 24.25 -34.50 4.23
N ARG A 39 24.85 -33.57 4.99
CA ARG A 39 25.09 -33.75 6.42
C ARG A 39 23.78 -33.91 7.20
N GLU A 40 22.76 -33.12 6.88
CA GLU A 40 21.43 -33.22 7.50
C GLU A 40 20.82 -34.61 7.29
N VAL A 41 20.81 -35.10 6.05
CA VAL A 41 20.32 -36.46 5.72
C VAL A 41 21.08 -37.54 6.50
N LEU A 42 22.40 -37.41 6.65
CA LEU A 42 23.19 -38.38 7.44
C LEU A 42 22.86 -38.32 8.93
N ARG A 43 22.60 -37.14 9.50
CA ARG A 43 22.17 -36.99 10.89
C ARG A 43 20.79 -37.60 11.12
N ASP A 44 19.85 -37.37 10.21
CA ASP A 44 18.53 -38.00 10.26
C ASP A 44 18.64 -39.54 10.23
N GLN A 45 19.60 -40.09 9.48
CA GLN A 45 19.85 -41.53 9.48
C GLN A 45 20.37 -42.04 10.82
N VAL A 46 21.25 -41.30 11.50
CA VAL A 46 21.71 -41.63 12.85
C VAL A 46 20.54 -41.63 13.81
N ASP A 47 19.72 -40.57 13.82
CA ASP A 47 18.57 -40.45 14.72
C ASP A 47 17.58 -41.62 14.53
N ASN A 48 17.30 -42.00 13.27
CA ASN A 48 16.45 -43.15 12.97
C ASN A 48 17.04 -44.48 13.48
N LEU A 49 18.36 -44.66 13.38
CA LEU A 49 19.04 -45.85 13.88
C LEU A 49 19.06 -45.88 15.42
N GLU A 50 19.26 -44.74 16.07
CA GLU A 50 19.21 -44.63 17.53
C GLU A 50 17.81 -44.97 18.07
N ASN A 51 16.77 -44.45 17.42
CA ASN A 51 15.38 -44.79 17.74
C ASN A 51 15.11 -46.30 17.56
N GLN A 52 15.61 -46.90 16.47
CA GLN A 52 15.52 -48.33 16.25
C GLN A 52 16.23 -49.11 17.38
N ARG A 53 17.44 -48.72 17.75
CA ARG A 53 18.20 -49.34 18.84
C ARG A 53 17.45 -49.26 20.17
N GLN A 54 16.87 -48.11 20.49
CA GLN A 54 16.10 -47.92 21.72
C GLN A 54 14.86 -48.82 21.75
N SER A 55 14.17 -49.00 20.61
CA SER A 55 13.04 -49.93 20.52
C SER A 55 13.45 -51.38 20.80
N LEU A 56 14.57 -51.84 20.22
CA LEU A 56 15.10 -53.20 20.41
C LEU A 56 15.53 -53.43 21.87
N ASN A 57 16.20 -52.45 22.48
CA ASN A 57 16.55 -52.50 23.91
C ASN A 57 15.31 -52.57 24.80
N SER A 58 14.26 -51.82 24.47
CA SER A 58 13.00 -51.83 25.21
C SER A 58 12.31 -53.20 25.14
N GLU A 59 12.34 -53.87 23.99
CA GLU A 59 11.79 -55.23 23.84
C GLU A 59 12.51 -56.26 24.72
N ILE A 60 13.84 -56.17 24.82
CA ILE A 60 14.63 -57.02 25.72
C ILE A 60 14.30 -56.72 27.19
N GLN A 61 14.28 -55.44 27.58
CA GLN A 61 14.00 -55.04 28.96
C GLN A 61 12.59 -55.44 29.43
N GLN A 62 11.61 -55.39 28.53
CA GLN A 62 10.24 -55.80 28.80
C GLN A 62 10.05 -57.33 28.80
N GLY A 63 11.10 -58.11 28.53
CA GLY A 63 11.05 -59.58 28.52
C GLY A 63 10.21 -60.17 27.38
N ARG A 64 9.91 -59.38 26.34
CA ARG A 64 9.11 -59.81 25.17
C ARG A 64 9.86 -60.81 24.28
N VAL A 65 11.19 -60.83 24.36
CA VAL A 65 12.07 -61.74 23.63
C VAL A 65 12.89 -62.59 24.60
N GLN A 66 12.91 -63.92 24.38
CA GLN A 66 13.56 -64.89 25.26
C GLN A 66 14.36 -65.92 24.45
N GLY A 67 15.31 -66.59 25.10
CA GLY A 67 16.13 -67.65 24.50
C GLY A 67 16.85 -67.19 23.22
N ALA A 68 16.78 -67.98 22.16
CA ALA A 68 17.42 -67.69 20.88
C ALA A 68 16.97 -66.35 20.24
N SER A 69 15.72 -65.92 20.46
CA SER A 69 15.23 -64.64 19.94
C SER A 69 15.94 -63.45 20.56
N LYS A 70 16.30 -63.52 21.85
CA LYS A 70 17.07 -62.46 22.52
C LYS A 70 18.46 -62.31 21.90
N VAL A 71 19.15 -63.41 21.64
CA VAL A 71 20.47 -63.42 20.99
C VAL A 71 20.41 -62.79 19.59
N GLY A 72 19.34 -63.06 18.83
CA GLY A 72 19.10 -62.42 17.53
C GLY A 72 18.91 -60.90 17.61
N VAL A 73 18.16 -60.42 18.62
CA VAL A 73 17.97 -58.97 18.84
C VAL A 73 19.29 -58.30 19.27
N GLU A 74 20.07 -58.94 20.15
CA GLU A 74 21.40 -58.46 20.54
C GLU A 74 22.34 -58.32 19.33
N SER A 75 22.35 -59.32 18.43
CA SER A 75 23.11 -59.24 17.18
C SER A 75 22.65 -58.08 16.28
N ARG A 76 21.34 -57.81 16.23
CA ARG A 76 20.78 -56.67 15.48
C ARG A 76 21.20 -55.34 16.09
N ILE A 77 21.22 -55.22 17.41
CA ILE A 77 21.72 -54.02 18.12
C ILE A 77 23.18 -53.76 17.74
N MET A 78 24.04 -54.78 17.78
CA MET A 78 25.44 -54.64 17.37
C MET A 78 25.58 -54.18 15.91
N ALA A 79 24.74 -54.68 15.01
CA ALA A 79 24.74 -54.26 13.61
C ALA A 79 24.29 -52.79 13.44
N VAL A 80 23.31 -52.35 14.24
CA VAL A 80 22.87 -50.95 14.28
C VAL A 80 23.97 -50.04 14.82
N ASP A 81 24.62 -50.41 15.93
CA ASP A 81 25.73 -49.65 16.52
C ASP A 81 26.89 -49.48 15.53
N LYS A 82 27.24 -50.55 14.80
CA LYS A 82 28.25 -50.47 13.73
C LYS A 82 27.85 -49.47 12.65
N ARG A 83 26.58 -49.48 12.22
CA ARG A 83 26.08 -48.58 11.18
C ARG A 83 26.06 -47.12 11.65
N ILE A 84 25.73 -46.87 12.91
CA ILE A 84 25.83 -45.54 13.52
C ILE A 84 27.28 -45.05 13.44
N ALA A 85 28.25 -45.85 13.90
CA ALA A 85 29.67 -45.49 13.85
C ALA A 85 30.19 -45.23 12.42
N ASP A 86 29.74 -46.03 11.44
CA ASP A 86 30.07 -45.83 10.03
C ASP A 86 29.51 -44.50 9.48
N ILE A 87 28.27 -44.14 9.84
CA ILE A 87 27.64 -42.88 9.42
C ILE A 87 28.26 -41.67 10.12
N GLU A 88 28.58 -41.76 11.42
CA GLU A 88 29.29 -40.71 12.15
C GLU A 88 30.64 -40.39 11.50
N LYS A 89 31.36 -41.41 11.03
CA LYS A 89 32.59 -41.23 10.25
C LYS A 89 32.33 -40.51 8.92
N GLN A 90 31.23 -40.81 8.24
CA GLN A 90 30.83 -40.09 7.03
C GLN A 90 30.49 -38.62 7.33
N ILE A 91 29.77 -38.36 8.42
CA ILE A 91 29.46 -37.00 8.89
C ILE A 91 30.75 -36.22 9.12
N SER A 92 31.73 -36.79 9.82
CA SER A 92 33.03 -36.15 10.02
C SER A 92 33.75 -35.85 8.70
N GLY A 93 33.66 -36.76 7.72
CA GLY A 93 34.19 -36.55 6.37
C GLY A 93 33.48 -35.44 5.60
N VAL A 94 32.16 -35.29 5.77
CA VAL A 94 31.37 -34.21 5.16
C VAL A 94 31.64 -32.89 5.88
N ASP A 95 31.79 -32.86 7.20
CA ASP A 95 32.12 -31.65 7.96
C ASP A 95 33.47 -31.06 7.53
N ALA A 96 34.47 -31.90 7.24
CA ALA A 96 35.73 -31.46 6.65
C ALA A 96 35.53 -30.83 5.26
N GLN A 97 34.65 -31.40 4.42
CA GLN A 97 34.33 -30.85 3.10
C GLN A 97 33.58 -29.53 3.20
N ILE A 98 32.62 -29.41 4.13
CA ILE A 98 31.90 -28.17 4.44
C ILE A 98 32.89 -27.08 4.85
N ALA A 99 33.85 -27.38 5.73
CA ALA A 99 34.87 -26.43 6.15
C ALA A 99 35.73 -25.94 4.98
N ASN A 100 36.14 -26.85 4.08
CA ASN A 100 36.89 -26.50 2.88
C ASN A 100 36.06 -25.68 1.88
N ALA A 101 34.78 -26.01 1.69
CA ALA A 101 33.87 -25.29 0.81
C ALA A 101 33.56 -23.87 1.33
N ALA A 102 33.35 -23.74 2.64
CA ALA A 102 33.10 -22.46 3.32
C ALA A 102 34.25 -21.45 3.16
N ALA A 103 35.49 -21.94 2.96
CA ALA A 103 36.66 -21.08 2.75
C ALA A 103 36.68 -20.40 1.37
N ILE A 104 35.84 -20.84 0.43
CA ILE A 104 35.76 -20.25 -0.91
C ILE A 104 34.93 -18.96 -0.84
N PRO A 105 35.46 -17.79 -1.29
CA PRO A 105 34.69 -16.55 -1.34
C PRO A 105 33.40 -16.71 -2.14
N GLY A 106 32.28 -16.26 -1.57
CA GLY A 106 30.96 -16.41 -2.18
C GLY A 106 30.33 -17.80 -2.02
N ALA A 107 30.91 -18.72 -1.24
CA ALA A 107 30.26 -19.99 -0.90
C ALA A 107 29.15 -19.83 0.16
N ILE A 108 29.33 -18.91 1.12
CA ILE A 108 28.29 -18.60 2.10
C ILE A 108 27.54 -17.38 1.58
N VAL A 109 26.40 -17.62 0.94
CA VAL A 109 25.49 -16.57 0.49
C VAL A 109 24.24 -16.66 1.35
N MET A 110 23.81 -15.55 1.93
CA MET A 110 22.46 -15.47 2.46
C MET A 110 21.53 -15.50 1.26
N HIS A 111 20.90 -16.65 1.00
CA HIS A 111 19.80 -16.72 0.05
C HIS A 111 18.71 -15.78 0.58
N ARG A 112 18.70 -14.54 0.11
CA ARG A 112 17.54 -13.67 0.29
C ARG A 112 16.48 -14.34 -0.54
N GLU A 113 15.52 -15.01 0.12
CA GLU A 113 14.34 -15.50 -0.56
C GLU A 113 13.79 -14.33 -1.38
N ASN A 114 13.80 -14.51 -2.70
CA ASN A 114 13.09 -13.61 -3.59
C ASN A 114 11.63 -13.84 -3.24
N MET A 115 11.12 -13.02 -2.31
CA MET A 115 9.70 -12.93 -2.02
C MET A 115 9.02 -12.88 -3.40
N PRO A 116 8.15 -13.84 -3.76
CA PRO A 116 7.40 -13.71 -5.00
C PRO A 116 6.76 -12.32 -4.96
N ASP A 117 6.83 -11.60 -6.07
CA ASP A 117 6.31 -10.24 -6.19
C ASP A 117 4.80 -10.29 -5.87
N GLN A 118 4.46 -10.13 -4.60
CA GLN A 118 3.11 -10.20 -4.04
C GLN A 118 2.40 -8.86 -4.24
N GLY A 119 2.61 -8.24 -5.40
CA GLY A 119 1.72 -7.21 -5.88
C GLY A 119 0.30 -7.76 -6.00
N PRO A 120 -0.74 -6.93 -5.83
CA PRO A 120 -2.09 -7.37 -6.14
C PRO A 120 -2.12 -7.91 -7.58
N PRO A 121 -2.82 -9.03 -7.83
CA PRO A 121 -2.96 -9.57 -9.18
C PRO A 121 -3.41 -8.46 -10.14
N GLU A 122 -2.92 -8.46 -11.38
CA GLU A 122 -3.38 -7.48 -12.39
C GLU A 122 -4.91 -7.50 -12.50
N GLU A 123 -5.52 -8.67 -12.30
CA GLU A 123 -6.96 -8.89 -12.23
C GLU A 123 -7.61 -8.11 -11.07
N ALA A 124 -6.96 -7.96 -9.92
CA ALA A 124 -7.49 -7.20 -8.79
C ALA A 124 -7.65 -5.71 -9.11
N PHE A 125 -6.71 -5.13 -9.87
CA PHE A 125 -6.82 -3.75 -10.33
C PHE A 125 -7.93 -3.58 -11.36
N VAL A 126 -8.03 -4.51 -12.32
CA VAL A 126 -9.06 -4.48 -13.36
C VAL A 126 -10.46 -4.67 -12.77
N LEU A 127 -10.65 -5.69 -11.92
CA LEU A 127 -11.94 -5.95 -11.26
C LEU A 127 -12.30 -4.84 -10.28
N GLY A 128 -11.33 -4.32 -9.51
CA GLY A 128 -11.54 -3.22 -8.58
C GLY A 128 -11.97 -1.93 -9.30
N GLY A 129 -11.31 -1.61 -10.41
CA GLY A 129 -11.68 -0.46 -11.25
C GLY A 129 -13.08 -0.61 -11.86
N LEU A 130 -13.39 -1.80 -12.39
CA LEU A 130 -14.71 -2.07 -12.96
C LEU A 130 -15.83 -2.01 -11.90
N PHE A 131 -15.59 -2.58 -10.72
CA PHE A 131 -16.53 -2.50 -9.60
C PHE A 131 -16.77 -1.05 -9.16
N MET A 132 -15.71 -0.25 -9.06
CA MET A 132 -15.80 1.17 -8.73
C MET A 132 -16.71 1.91 -9.73
N ILE A 133 -16.53 1.67 -11.03
CA ILE A 133 -17.36 2.31 -12.06
C ILE A 133 -18.82 1.85 -11.93
N ILE A 134 -19.07 0.55 -11.81
CA ILE A 134 -20.43 0.00 -11.75
C ILE A 134 -21.20 0.50 -10.53
N VAL A 135 -20.54 0.67 -9.38
CA VAL A 135 -21.19 1.07 -8.12
C VAL A 135 -21.27 2.59 -7.98
N PHE A 136 -20.15 3.30 -8.16
CA PHE A 136 -20.09 4.72 -7.84
C PHE A 136 -20.61 5.63 -8.94
N LEU A 137 -20.54 5.23 -10.22
CA LEU A 137 -21.08 6.02 -11.32
C LEU A 137 -22.61 6.23 -11.20
N PRO A 138 -23.46 5.20 -11.06
CA PRO A 138 -24.90 5.41 -10.93
C PRO A 138 -25.27 6.13 -9.63
N LEU A 139 -24.54 5.89 -8.53
CA LEU A 139 -24.76 6.58 -7.26
C LEU A 139 -24.46 8.09 -7.38
N SER A 140 -23.37 8.45 -8.07
CA SER A 140 -23.01 9.84 -8.34
C SER A 140 -24.06 10.53 -9.21
N ILE A 141 -24.56 9.86 -10.26
CA ILE A 141 -25.64 10.38 -11.11
C ILE A 141 -26.94 10.58 -10.30
N ALA A 142 -27.28 9.65 -9.42
CA ALA A 142 -28.45 9.74 -8.56
C ALA A 142 -28.36 10.92 -7.58
N MET A 143 -27.20 11.13 -6.95
CA MET A 143 -26.93 12.27 -6.08
C MET A 143 -27.01 13.61 -6.84
N ALA A 144 -26.38 13.69 -8.02
CA ALA A 144 -26.45 14.87 -8.86
C ALA A 144 -27.90 15.23 -9.24
N ARG A 145 -28.70 14.23 -9.65
CA ARG A 145 -30.14 14.42 -9.91
C ARG A 145 -30.91 14.87 -8.67
N ARG A 146 -30.60 14.33 -7.50
CA ARG A 146 -31.27 14.69 -6.24
C ARG A 146 -31.01 16.15 -5.86
N ILE A 147 -29.78 16.63 -6.04
CA ILE A 147 -29.41 18.03 -5.76
C ILE A 147 -30.16 18.95 -6.73
N TRP A 148 -30.11 18.67 -8.04
CA TRP A 148 -30.81 19.49 -9.04
C TRP A 148 -32.33 19.57 -8.83
N LYS A 149 -32.99 18.44 -8.50
CA LYS A 149 -34.43 18.44 -8.20
C LYS A 149 -34.78 19.23 -6.94
N ARG A 150 -33.92 19.19 -5.90
CA ARG A 150 -34.13 19.97 -4.67
C ARG A 150 -33.95 21.47 -4.91
N SER A 151 -32.99 21.85 -5.74
CA SER A 151 -32.78 23.25 -6.12
C SER A 151 -33.97 23.83 -6.91
N ALA A 152 -34.62 23.02 -7.77
CA ALA A 152 -35.81 23.45 -8.50
C ALA A 152 -37.03 23.72 -7.58
N VAL A 153 -37.18 22.96 -6.48
CA VAL A 153 -38.27 23.16 -5.50
C VAL A 153 -38.01 24.39 -4.61
N ALA A 154 -36.76 24.76 -4.36
CA ALA A 154 -36.41 25.93 -3.56
C ALA A 154 -36.71 27.26 -4.26
N VAL A 155 -36.75 27.29 -5.60
CA VAL A 155 -37.00 28.50 -6.39
C VAL A 155 -38.51 28.84 -6.47
N SER A 156 -39.41 27.89 -6.22
CA SER A 156 -40.85 28.11 -6.38
C SER A 156 -41.56 28.74 -5.17
N SER A 157 -40.85 29.09 -4.09
CA SER A 157 -41.46 29.75 -2.93
C SER A 157 -40.78 31.09 -2.66
N ILE A 158 -41.18 32.14 -3.40
CA ILE A 158 -40.94 33.52 -2.93
C ILE A 158 -41.68 33.65 -1.59
N PRO A 159 -41.01 33.95 -0.48
CA PRO A 159 -41.64 34.00 0.82
C PRO A 159 -42.73 35.09 0.83
N ALA A 160 -43.95 34.74 1.27
CA ALA A 160 -45.05 35.71 1.38
C ALA A 160 -44.68 36.94 2.23
N ASP A 161 -43.78 36.78 3.21
CA ASP A 161 -43.25 37.88 4.03
C ASP A 161 -42.39 38.86 3.20
N LEU A 162 -41.64 38.38 2.20
CA LEU A 162 -40.87 39.25 1.31
C LEU A 162 -41.82 40.09 0.42
N MET A 163 -42.89 39.48 -0.10
CA MET A 163 -43.94 40.19 -0.84
C MET A 163 -44.62 41.26 0.04
N ALA A 164 -44.94 40.94 1.30
CA ALA A 164 -45.54 41.89 2.24
C ALA A 164 -44.60 43.04 2.64
N ARG A 165 -43.28 42.81 2.61
CA ARG A 165 -42.27 43.87 2.82
C ARG A 165 -42.15 44.77 1.60
N LEU A 166 -42.14 44.20 0.40
CA LEU A 166 -42.10 44.98 -0.85
C LEU A 166 -43.33 45.87 -0.99
N ALA A 167 -44.54 45.36 -0.70
CA ALA A 167 -45.76 46.16 -0.72
C ALA A 167 -45.73 47.32 0.28
N ARG A 168 -45.12 47.13 1.46
CA ARG A 168 -44.92 48.21 2.44
C ARG A 168 -43.90 49.26 1.99
N ILE A 169 -42.85 48.84 1.28
CA ILE A 169 -41.87 49.75 0.70
C ILE A 169 -42.52 50.58 -0.42
N GLU A 170 -43.32 49.95 -1.29
CA GLU A 170 -44.08 50.64 -2.34
C GLU A 170 -44.97 51.74 -1.75
N GLN A 171 -45.77 51.41 -0.72
CA GLN A 171 -46.60 52.39 -0.02
C GLN A 171 -45.81 53.54 0.63
N ALA A 172 -44.63 53.24 1.21
CA ALA A 172 -43.76 54.25 1.80
C ALA A 172 -43.15 55.18 0.74
N VAL A 173 -42.84 54.65 -0.44
CA VAL A 173 -42.35 55.42 -1.59
C VAL A 173 -43.44 56.34 -2.13
N ASP A 174 -44.67 55.85 -2.29
CA ASP A 174 -45.81 56.66 -2.74
C ASP A 174 -46.08 57.83 -1.77
N THR A 175 -45.99 57.56 -0.46
CA THR A 175 -46.14 58.59 0.57
C THR A 175 -45.02 59.63 0.47
N SER A 176 -43.77 59.19 0.29
CA SER A 176 -42.62 60.08 0.13
C SER A 176 -42.73 60.96 -1.12
N ALA A 177 -43.28 60.44 -2.21
CA ALA A 177 -43.49 61.19 -3.44
C ALA A 177 -44.43 62.39 -3.23
N VAL A 178 -45.55 62.17 -2.52
CA VAL A 178 -46.52 63.24 -2.17
C VAL A 178 -45.91 64.24 -1.18
N GLU A 179 -45.15 63.77 -0.20
CA GLU A 179 -44.48 64.66 0.76
C GLU A 179 -43.43 65.56 0.08
N ILE A 180 -42.67 65.02 -0.88
CA ILE A 180 -41.68 65.80 -1.65
C ILE A 180 -42.37 66.86 -2.52
N GLU A 181 -43.47 66.51 -3.18
CA GLU A 181 -44.28 67.47 -3.94
C GLU A 181 -44.74 68.62 -3.05
N ARG A 182 -45.29 68.30 -1.87
CA ARG A 182 -45.77 69.29 -0.90
C ARG A 182 -44.65 70.14 -0.28
N ILE A 183 -43.47 69.58 -0.02
CA ILE A 183 -42.28 70.32 0.45
C ILE A 183 -41.80 71.27 -0.65
N GLY A 184 -41.80 70.82 -1.91
CA GLY A 184 -41.47 71.65 -3.07
C GLY A 184 -42.40 72.86 -3.20
N GLU A 185 -43.71 72.67 -3.00
CA GLU A 185 -44.69 73.76 -2.96
C GLU A 185 -44.45 74.72 -1.79
N GLY A 186 -44.17 74.19 -0.59
CA GLY A 186 -43.84 74.99 0.59
C GLY A 186 -42.60 75.88 0.39
N GLN A 187 -41.55 75.34 -0.25
CA GLN A 187 -40.35 76.11 -0.56
C GLN A 187 -40.60 77.18 -1.62
N ARG A 188 -41.33 76.86 -2.70
CA ARG A 188 -41.73 77.85 -3.72
C ARG A 188 -42.55 79.00 -3.12
N PHE A 189 -43.45 78.68 -2.20
CA PHE A 189 -44.27 79.67 -1.51
C PHE A 189 -43.41 80.65 -0.69
N VAL A 190 -42.45 80.14 0.08
CA VAL A 190 -41.52 80.96 0.86
C VAL A 190 -40.63 81.83 -0.03
N THR A 191 -40.09 81.29 -1.13
CA THR A 191 -39.30 82.08 -2.08
C THR A 191 -40.12 83.20 -2.73
N LYS A 192 -41.39 82.93 -3.08
CA LYS A 192 -42.29 83.95 -3.63
C LYS A 192 -42.51 85.09 -2.61
N LEU A 193 -42.78 84.76 -1.34
CA LEU A 193 -42.92 85.75 -0.26
C LEU A 193 -41.68 86.61 -0.05
N PHE A 194 -40.47 86.01 -0.09
CA PHE A 194 -39.22 86.76 0.00
C PHE A 194 -39.00 87.68 -1.21
N SER A 195 -39.40 87.26 -2.41
CA SER A 195 -39.28 88.06 -3.63
C SER A 195 -40.28 89.23 -3.69
N GLU A 196 -41.52 89.04 -3.23
CA GLU A 196 -42.52 90.11 -3.10
C GLU A 196 -42.11 91.16 -2.07
N SER A 197 -41.31 90.79 -1.06
CA SER A 197 -40.78 91.71 -0.05
C SER A 197 -39.64 92.62 -0.56
N LYS A 198 -39.15 92.43 -1.80
CA LYS A 198 -38.10 93.27 -2.40
C LYS A 198 -38.62 94.05 -3.61
N VAL A 199 -39.34 95.15 -3.36
CA VAL A 199 -39.80 96.11 -4.39
C VAL A 199 -38.73 97.20 -4.64
N PRO A 200 -38.58 97.71 -5.90
CA PRO A 200 -37.37 98.40 -6.39
C PRO A 200 -37.23 99.88 -5.99
N VAL A 201 -35.97 100.29 -5.77
CA VAL A 201 -35.52 101.69 -5.65
C VAL A 201 -35.57 102.37 -7.03
N LEU A 202 -36.29 103.47 -7.16
CA LEU A 202 -36.32 104.31 -8.37
C LEU A 202 -35.11 105.28 -8.39
N PRO A 203 -34.35 105.39 -9.50
CA PRO A 203 -33.32 106.41 -9.70
C PRO A 203 -33.89 107.80 -10.09
N PRO A 204 -33.14 108.89 -9.86
CA PRO A 204 -33.66 110.27 -9.88
C PRO A 204 -33.93 110.81 -11.30
N ASN A 205 -35.10 111.43 -11.49
CA ASN A 205 -35.47 112.14 -12.71
C ASN A 205 -34.87 113.56 -12.70
N ASN A 206 -34.02 113.86 -13.67
CA ASN A 206 -33.40 115.16 -13.89
C ASN A 206 -33.72 115.62 -15.31
N ASP A 207 -34.76 116.44 -15.45
CA ASP A 207 -35.05 117.21 -16.66
C ASP A 207 -35.23 118.70 -16.33
N ARG A 208 -34.76 119.51 -17.26
CA ARG A 208 -34.23 120.88 -17.14
C ARG A 208 -35.19 121.96 -17.64
N VAL A 209 -35.11 123.14 -17.01
CA VAL A 209 -35.08 124.51 -17.58
C VAL A 209 -36.32 125.02 -18.35
N SER A 210 -36.99 126.03 -17.78
CA SER A 210 -37.04 127.44 -18.23
C SER A 210 -37.80 128.30 -17.22
#